data_AF-L9X0T6-F1
#
_entry.id   AF-L9X0T6-F1
#
_cell.length_a   1.000
_cell.length_b   1.000
_cell.length_c   1.000
_cell.angle_alpha   90.00
_cell.angle_beta   90.00
_cell.angle_gamma   90.00
#
_symmetry.space_group_name_H-M   'P 1'
#
loop_
_entity.id
_entity.type
_entity.pdbx_description
1 polymer ?
#
loop_
_entity_poly.entity_id
_entity_poly.type
_entity_poly.pdbx_seq_one_letter_code
_entity_poly.pdbx_strand_id
1 'polypeptide(L)'
;MRLSLPTDRLILETLLEGRNLAANIAESVDRSRNYLNQRMALLHDYGLVAKVGPVEGTGLYEITPKGVAALRLIDEYEEGPEFENLVEERAELIEVRPPAIIDERADES
;
A
#
# COMPACT_ATOMS: atom_id res chain seq x y z
N MET A 1 -8.18 5.70 11.92
CA MET A 1 -8.26 5.93 10.45
C MET A 1 -9.61 5.48 9.89
N ARG A 2 -10.04 5.94 8.71
CA ARG A 2 -11.33 5.55 8.08
C ARG A 2 -11.15 4.92 6.69
N LEU A 3 -11.14 3.59 6.65
CA LEU A 3 -11.00 2.82 5.41
C LEU A 3 -12.33 2.72 4.65
N SER A 4 -12.24 2.73 3.32
CA SER A 4 -13.36 2.52 2.39
C SER A 4 -13.25 1.15 1.75
N LEU A 5 -13.77 0.13 2.43
CA LEU A 5 -13.81 -1.23 1.93
C LEU A 5 -14.90 -1.40 0.85
N PRO A 6 -14.71 -2.28 -0.16
CA PRO A 6 -13.52 -3.12 -0.38
C PRO A 6 -12.37 -2.40 -1.10
N THR A 7 -12.57 -1.17 -1.60
CA THR A 7 -11.61 -0.46 -2.46
C THR A 7 -10.22 -0.35 -1.84
N ASP A 8 -10.13 0.09 -0.59
CA ASP A 8 -8.82 0.28 0.05
C ASP A 8 -8.07 -1.04 0.26
N ARG A 9 -8.79 -2.14 0.50
CA ARG A 9 -8.20 -3.48 0.55
C ARG A 9 -7.55 -3.80 -0.80
N LEU A 10 -8.31 -3.65 -1.89
CA LEU A 10 -7.83 -3.95 -3.25
C LEU A 10 -6.62 -3.09 -3.63
N ILE A 11 -6.61 -1.81 -3.22
CA ILE A 11 -5.44 -0.93 -3.40
C ILE A 11 -4.22 -1.49 -2.68
N LEU A 12 -4.33 -1.83 -1.40
CA LEU A 12 -3.22 -2.35 -0.60
C LEU A 12 -2.75 -3.72 -1.11
N GLU A 13 -3.67 -4.60 -1.51
CA GLU A 13 -3.35 -5.88 -2.15
C GLU A 13 -2.54 -5.68 -3.43
N THR A 14 -2.96 -4.73 -4.29
CA THR A 14 -2.23 -4.43 -5.53
C THR A 14 -0.83 -3.87 -5.25
N LEU A 15 -0.69 -3.03 -4.22
CA LEU A 15 0.61 -2.44 -3.85
C LEU A 15 1.52 -3.41 -3.10
N LEU A 16 0.97 -4.51 -2.56
CA LEU A 16 1.75 -5.60 -1.98
C LEU A 16 2.56 -6.35 -3.07
N GLU A 17 2.05 -6.39 -4.29
CA GLU A 17 2.75 -6.99 -5.44
C GLU A 17 3.85 -6.08 -6.00
N GLY A 18 3.80 -4.78 -5.71
CA GLY A 18 4.80 -3.81 -6.10
C GLY A 18 4.25 -2.41 -6.33
N ARG A 19 5.12 -1.53 -6.83
CA ARG A 19 4.77 -0.12 -7.07
C ARG A 19 3.72 0.00 -8.16
N ASN A 20 2.74 0.88 -7.98
CA ASN A 20 1.72 1.08 -9.00
C ASN A 20 1.16 2.51 -9.06
N LEU A 21 0.50 2.84 -10.17
CA LEU A 21 -0.21 4.10 -10.38
C LEU A 21 -1.68 3.95 -9.98
N ALA A 22 -2.26 5.01 -9.40
CA ALA A 22 -3.69 5.05 -9.10
C ALA A 22 -4.55 4.77 -10.36
N ALA A 23 -4.10 5.22 -11.53
CA ALA A 23 -4.77 5.01 -12.80
C ALA A 23 -4.79 3.54 -13.25
N ASN A 24 -3.73 2.78 -12.95
CA ASN A 24 -3.66 1.35 -13.26
C ASN A 24 -4.56 0.55 -12.33
N ILE A 25 -4.54 0.86 -11.03
CA ILE A 25 -5.40 0.20 -10.04
C ILE A 25 -6.88 0.46 -10.37
N ALA A 26 -7.24 1.70 -10.77
CA ALA A 26 -8.60 2.07 -11.16
C ALA A 26 -9.20 1.17 -12.24
N GLU A 27 -8.40 0.78 -13.24
CA GLU A 27 -8.80 -0.14 -14.30
C GLU A 27 -9.10 -1.54 -13.75
N SER A 28 -8.26 -2.03 -12.82
CA SER A 28 -8.40 -3.37 -12.25
C SER A 28 -9.58 -3.54 -11.28
N VAL A 29 -9.97 -2.46 -10.58
CA VAL A 29 -11.01 -2.51 -9.54
C VAL A 29 -12.37 -1.95 -10.01
N ASP A 30 -12.50 -1.64 -11.31
CA ASP A 30 -13.69 -1.04 -11.94
C ASP A 30 -14.19 0.21 -11.18
N ARG A 31 -13.29 1.19 -11.02
CA ARG A 31 -13.60 2.46 -10.35
C ARG A 31 -13.00 3.62 -11.12
N SER A 32 -13.58 4.81 -10.96
CA SER A 32 -13.05 6.00 -11.63
C SER A 32 -11.65 6.37 -11.14
N ARG A 33 -10.81 6.86 -12.06
CA ARG A 33 -9.46 7.37 -11.74
C ARG A 33 -9.50 8.49 -10.70
N ASN A 34 -10.51 9.37 -10.77
CA ASN A 34 -10.66 10.46 -9.80
C ASN A 34 -10.89 9.91 -8.39
N TYR A 35 -11.78 8.94 -8.25
CA TYR A 35 -12.03 8.28 -6.97
C TYR A 35 -10.78 7.57 -6.44
N LEU A 36 -10.06 6.83 -7.29
CA LEU A 36 -8.81 6.17 -6.88
C LEU A 36 -7.74 7.16 -6.44
N ASN A 37 -7.56 8.28 -7.15
CA ASN A 37 -6.62 9.32 -6.73
C ASN A 37 -6.96 9.90 -5.36
N GLN A 38 -8.25 10.12 -5.07
CA GLN A 38 -8.69 10.58 -3.74
C GLN A 38 -8.42 9.53 -2.67
N ARG A 39 -8.68 8.24 -2.94
CA ARG A 39 -8.35 7.15 -2.01
C ARG A 39 -6.85 7.06 -1.76
N MET A 40 -6.03 7.10 -2.81
CA MET A 40 -4.57 7.07 -2.69
C MET A 40 -4.02 8.23 -1.87
N ALA A 41 -4.56 9.44 -2.04
CA ALA A 41 -4.19 10.58 -1.21
C ALA A 41 -4.54 10.36 0.27
N LEU A 42 -5.74 9.87 0.57
CA LEU A 42 -6.14 9.55 1.95
C LEU A 42 -5.28 8.44 2.57
N LEU A 43 -5.01 7.36 1.83
CA LEU A 43 -4.16 6.26 2.29
C LEU A 43 -2.72 6.73 2.52
N HIS A 44 -2.23 7.68 1.73
CA HIS A 44 -0.95 8.33 1.94
C HIS A 44 -0.96 9.17 3.22
N ASP A 45 -2.02 9.95 3.46
CA ASP A 45 -2.16 10.74 4.68
C ASP A 45 -2.25 9.85 5.94
N TYR A 46 -2.81 8.64 5.82
CA TYR A 46 -2.79 7.63 6.89
C TYR A 46 -1.43 6.94 7.06
N GLY A 47 -0.48 7.18 6.16
CA GLY A 47 0.83 6.54 6.16
C GLY A 47 0.83 5.10 5.66
N LEU A 48 -0.25 4.63 5.03
CA LEU A 48 -0.39 3.25 4.53
C LEU A 48 0.33 3.04 3.19
N VAL A 49 0.49 4.12 2.42
CA VAL A 49 1.22 4.12 1.15
C VAL A 49 2.15 5.33 1.08
N ALA A 50 3.24 5.22 0.34
CA ALA A 50 4.19 6.31 0.12
C ALA A 50 4.24 6.68 -1.37
N LYS A 51 4.36 7.98 -1.69
CA LYS A 51 4.66 8.43 -3.05
C LYS A 51 6.14 8.22 -3.33
N VAL A 52 6.46 7.64 -4.49
CA VAL A 52 7.85 7.34 -4.87
C VAL A 52 8.15 7.72 -6.32
N GLY A 53 9.43 7.88 -6.62
CA GLY A 53 9.94 8.18 -7.95
C GLY A 53 10.74 9.48 -8.00
N PRO A 54 11.66 9.61 -8.97
CA PRO A 54 12.56 10.76 -9.08
C PRO A 54 11.86 12.04 -9.55
N VAL A 55 10.66 11.91 -10.11
CA VAL A 55 9.85 13.03 -10.63
C VAL A 55 8.66 13.21 -9.70
N GLU A 56 8.52 14.43 -9.17
CA GLU A 56 7.34 14.79 -8.38
C GLU A 56 6.06 14.63 -9.20
N GLY A 57 5.01 14.11 -8.58
CA GLY A 57 3.69 14.04 -9.21
C GLY A 57 3.51 12.93 -10.26
N THR A 58 4.42 11.95 -10.35
CA THR A 58 4.21 10.75 -11.20
C THR A 58 2.98 9.94 -10.82
N GLY A 59 2.52 10.07 -9.56
CA GLY A 59 1.42 9.29 -9.02
C GLY A 59 1.78 7.82 -8.80
N LEU A 60 3.08 7.52 -8.70
CA LEU A 60 3.60 6.19 -8.35
C LEU A 60 3.65 6.04 -6.83
N TYR A 61 3.07 4.94 -6.36
CA TYR A 61 3.00 4.63 -4.93
C TYR A 61 3.56 3.25 -4.63
N GLU A 62 4.00 3.07 -3.40
CA GLU A 62 4.37 1.78 -2.81
C GLU A 62 3.70 1.60 -1.45
N ILE A 63 3.52 0.35 -1.02
CA ILE A 63 2.98 0.03 0.30
C ILE A 63 4.04 0.25 1.38
N THR A 64 3.64 0.80 2.54
CA THR A 64 4.52 0.96 3.71
C THR A 64 4.39 -0.23 4.66
N PRO A 65 5.27 -0.38 5.67
CA PRO A 65 5.04 -1.33 6.76
C PRO A 65 3.67 -1.18 7.42
N LYS A 66 3.21 0.07 7.64
CA LYS A 66 1.88 0.38 8.17
C LYS A 66 0.76 -0.07 7.22
N GLY A 67 0.95 0.08 5.91
CA GLY A 67 0.02 -0.43 4.90
C GLY A 67 -0.09 -1.95 4.90
N VAL A 68 1.03 -2.66 5.05
CA VAL A 68 1.04 -4.12 5.18
C VAL A 68 0.35 -4.54 6.48
N ALA A 69 0.63 -3.87 7.60
CA ALA A 69 -0.05 -4.12 8.87
C ALA A 69 -1.57 -3.96 8.76
N ALA A 70 -2.03 -2.83 8.19
CA ALA A 70 -3.44 -2.56 7.95
C ALA A 70 -4.08 -3.64 7.07
N LEU A 71 -3.41 -4.07 6.00
CA LEU A 71 -3.90 -5.13 5.14
C LEU A 71 -3.95 -6.50 5.84
N ARG A 72 -3.05 -6.80 6.77
CA ARG A 72 -3.05 -8.07 7.51
C ARG A 72 -4.13 -8.14 8.58
N LEU A 73 -4.55 -6.99 9.12
CA LEU A 73 -5.58 -6.86 10.14
C LEU A 73 -6.95 -6.47 9.55
N ILE A 74 -7.06 -6.36 8.22
CA ILE A 74 -8.21 -5.73 7.56
C ILE A 74 -9.54 -6.49 7.72
N ASP A 75 -9.48 -7.78 8.08
CA ASP A 75 -10.66 -8.59 8.40
C ASP A 75 -11.21 -8.29 9.81
N GLU A 76 -10.39 -7.68 10.67
CA GLU A 76 -10.74 -7.22 12.03
C GLU A 76 -11.03 -5.71 12.05
N TYR A 77 -11.20 -5.08 10.87
CA TYR A 77 -11.36 -3.63 10.77
C TYR A 77 -12.65 -3.15 11.43
N GLU A 78 -12.49 -2.30 12.44
CA GLU A 78 -13.52 -1.46 13.02
C GLU A 78 -13.09 0.02 12.94
N GLU A 79 -14.04 0.91 12.64
CA GLU A 79 -13.74 2.35 12.58
C GLU A 79 -13.47 2.87 14.00
N GLY A 80 -12.23 3.29 14.26
CA GLY A 80 -11.83 3.81 15.57
C GLY A 80 -10.33 3.99 15.72
N PRO A 81 -9.88 4.61 16.82
CA PRO A 81 -8.46 4.70 17.18
C PRO A 81 -7.84 3.35 17.57
N GLU A 82 -8.64 2.39 18.06
CA GLU A 82 -8.16 1.07 18.48
C GLU A 82 -7.54 0.29 17.31
N PHE A 83 -8.21 0.28 16.16
CA PHE A 83 -7.67 -0.34 14.95
C PHE A 83 -6.36 0.33 14.52
N GLU A 84 -6.29 1.66 14.61
CA GLU A 84 -5.07 2.39 14.24
C GLU A 84 -3.90 2.05 15.15
N ASN A 85 -4.12 1.92 16.47
CA ASN A 85 -3.08 1.49 17.40
C ASN A 85 -2.58 0.07 17.10
N LEU A 86 -3.49 -0.88 16.83
CA LEU A 86 -3.11 -2.24 16.44
C LEU A 86 -2.27 -2.27 15.16
N VAL A 87 -2.62 -1.42 14.19
CA VAL A 87 -1.87 -1.26 12.94
C VAL A 87 -0.47 -0.71 13.21
N GLU A 88 -0.33 0.32 14.05
CA GLU A 88 0.99 0.90 14.39
C GLU A 88 1.88 -0.12 15.12
N GLU A 89 1.36 -0.80 16.15
CA GLU A 89 2.10 -1.83 16.89
C GLU A 89 2.56 -2.97 15.96
N ARG A 90 1.69 -3.41 15.05
CA ARG A 90 2.03 -4.45 14.05
C ARG A 90 3.07 -3.96 13.06
N ALA A 91 3.03 -2.68 12.67
CA ALA A 91 3.95 -2.10 11.69
C ALA A 91 5.40 -2.11 12.18
N GLU A 92 5.64 -1.97 13.48
CA GLU A 92 6.98 -2.08 14.08
C GLU A 92 7.64 -3.45 13.86
N LEU A 93 6.83 -4.49 13.60
CA LEU A 93 7.27 -5.86 13.34
C LEU A 93 7.43 -6.17 11.85
N ILE A 94 7.18 -5.19 10.97
CA ILE A 94 7.19 -5.38 9.52
C ILE A 94 8.30 -4.57 8.88
N GLU A 95 9.10 -5.23 8.05
CA GLU A 95 10.07 -4.59 7.18
C GLU A 95 9.69 -4.85 5.72
N VAL A 96 9.55 -3.78 4.92
CA VAL A 96 9.35 -3.87 3.47
C VAL A 96 10.69 -3.61 2.81
N ARG A 97 11.29 -4.67 2.22
CA ARG A 97 12.53 -4.55 1.47
C ARG A 97 12.26 -4.53 -0.03
N PRO A 98 13.14 -3.88 -0.83
CA PRO A 98 13.11 -4.02 -2.28
C PRO A 98 13.17 -5.50 -2.70
N PRO A 99 12.69 -5.84 -3.91
CA PRO A 99 12.85 -7.18 -4.44
C PRO A 99 14.33 -7.57 -4.48
N ALA A 100 14.64 -8.77 -4.00
CA ALA A 100 15.96 -9.36 -4.12
C ALA A 100 16.11 -9.99 -5.51
N ILE A 101 17.18 -9.65 -6.22
CA ILE A 101 17.58 -10.35 -7.45
C ILE A 101 18.39 -11.58 -7.01
N ILE A 102 17.91 -12.77 -7.36
CA ILE A 102 18.60 -14.03 -7.10
C ILE A 102 19.23 -14.49 -8.41
N ASP A 103 20.56 -14.50 -8.49
CA ASP A 103 21.33 -15.07 -9.58
C ASP A 103 22.29 -16.13 -9.02
N GLU A 104 21.85 -17.39 -9.05
CA GLU A 104 22.60 -18.51 -8.48
C GLU A 104 23.92 -18.81 -9.20
N ARG A 105 24.21 -18.14 -10.33
CA ARG A 105 25.43 -18.34 -11.13
C ARG A 105 26.32 -17.10 -11.24
N ALA A 106 25.90 -15.95 -10.71
CA ALA A 106 26.68 -14.71 -10.77
C ALA A 106 27.98 -14.77 -9.96
N ASP A 107 28.02 -15.56 -8.87
CA ASP A 107 29.18 -15.67 -7.98
C ASP A 107 30.22 -16.73 -8.42
N GLU A 108 30.00 -17.42 -9.55
CA GLU A 108 30.89 -18.48 -10.06
C GLU A 108 31.95 -17.98 -11.07
N SER A 109 32.14 -16.67 -11.22
CA SER A 109 33.10 -16.08 -12.19
C SER A 109 34.37 -15.50 -11.56
#